data_AF-A0A1G9NGH1-F1
#
_entry.id   AF-A0A1G9NGH1-F1
#
_cell.length_a   1.000
_cell.length_b   1.000
_cell.length_c   1.000
_cell.angle_alpha   90.00
_cell.angle_beta   90.00
_cell.angle_gamma   90.00
#
_symmetry.space_group_name_H-M   'P 1'
#
loop_
_entity.id
_entity.type
_entity.pdbx_description
1 polymer ?
#
loop_
_entity_poly.entity_id
_entity_poly.type
_entity_poly.pdbx_seq_one_letter_code
_entity_poly.pdbx_strand_id
1 'polypeptide(L)'
;MTALAPSPADDLRPDFVQAGADLVAARLAQQAKDTPAHRAAVERQRARVDAVLDLYLELSDPRCWDVGHRVASSPIGVPAPRSLP
;
A
#
# COMPACT_ATOMS: atom_id res chain seq x y z
N MET A 1 -5.33 20.56 22.78
CA MET A 1 -4.32 19.85 21.98
C MET A 1 -4.96 18.56 21.50
N THR A 2 -5.52 18.56 20.29
CA THR A 2 -6.17 17.35 19.75
C THR A 2 -5.07 16.49 19.16
N ALA A 3 -4.71 15.40 19.84
CA ALA A 3 -3.89 14.36 19.25
C ALA A 3 -4.74 13.71 18.15
N LEU A 4 -4.44 14.02 16.89
CA LEU A 4 -4.88 13.20 15.77
C LEU A 4 -4.35 11.80 16.06
N ALA A 5 -5.25 10.82 16.20
CA ALA A 5 -4.84 9.43 16.36
C ALA A 5 -3.87 9.09 15.23
N PRO A 6 -2.76 8.37 15.50
CA PRO A 6 -1.81 8.00 14.47
C PRO A 6 -2.56 7.27 13.37
N SER A 7 -2.43 7.77 12.14
CA SER A 7 -3.00 7.11 10.99
C SER A 7 -2.17 5.85 10.70
N PRO A 8 -2.75 4.73 10.24
CA PRO A 8 -1.97 3.60 9.72
C PRO A 8 -0.99 4.03 8.60
N ALA A 9 -1.24 5.17 7.96
CA ALA A 9 -0.32 5.78 7.01
C ALA A 9 0.96 6.37 7.66
N ASP A 10 0.92 6.73 8.95
CA ASP A 10 2.10 7.22 9.70
C ASP A 10 3.15 6.11 9.90
N ASP A 11 2.73 4.84 9.91
CA ASP A 11 3.62 3.69 10.04
C ASP A 11 4.46 3.44 8.77
N LEU A 12 4.06 4.00 7.61
CA LEU A 12 4.77 3.87 6.34
C LEU A 12 5.88 4.90 6.14
N ARG A 13 5.92 5.96 6.96
CA ARG A 13 6.95 7.01 6.86
C ARG A 13 8.39 6.47 6.93
N PRO A 14 8.74 5.58 7.86
CA PRO A 14 10.07 4.97 7.91
C PRO A 14 10.42 4.21 6.62
N ASP A 15 9.47 3.47 6.06
CA ASP A 15 9.67 2.71 4.82
C ASP A 15 9.89 3.64 3.63
N PHE A 16 9.18 4.76 3.56
CA PHE A 16 9.37 5.76 2.53
C PHE A 16 10.75 6.43 2.60
N VAL A 17 11.20 6.78 3.82
CA VAL A 17 12.54 7.34 4.06
C VAL A 17 13.62 6.34 3.65
N GLN A 18 13.46 5.07 4.01
CA GLN A 18 14.41 4.02 3.66
C GLN A 18 14.47 3.77 2.16
N ALA A 19 13.32 3.64 1.50
CA ALA A 19 13.26 3.44 0.04
C ALA A 19 13.88 4.62 -0.73
N GLY A 20 13.68 5.85 -0.24
CA GLY A 20 14.32 7.05 -0.78
C GLY A 20 15.84 7.03 -0.63
N ALA A 21 16.35 6.67 0.55
CA ALA A 21 17.79 6.53 0.80
C ALA A 21 18.43 5.47 -0.12
N ASP A 22 17.77 4.31 -0.27
CA ASP A 22 18.22 3.23 -1.14
C ASP A 22 18.26 3.66 -2.61
N LEU A 23 17.28 4.45 -3.07
CA LEU A 23 17.25 5.00 -4.42
C LEU A 23 18.39 6.01 -4.67
N VAL A 24 18.68 6.88 -3.69
CA VAL A 24 19.82 7.80 -3.77
C VAL A 24 21.13 7.03 -3.87
N ALA A 25 21.32 6.01 -3.03
CA ALA A 25 22.51 5.15 -3.07
C ALA A 25 22.67 4.44 -4.42
N ALA A 26 21.58 3.91 -4.97
CA ALA A 26 21.59 3.27 -6.29
C ALA A 26 21.96 4.26 -7.42
N ARG A 27 21.45 5.50 -7.35
CA ARG A 27 21.82 6.55 -8.31
C ARG A 27 23.27 6.97 -8.21
N LEU A 28 23.81 7.10 -7.00
CA LEU A 28 25.23 7.41 -6.79
C LEU A 28 26.12 6.30 -7.37
N ALA A 29 25.76 5.03 -7.17
CA ALA A 29 26.47 3.90 -7.76
C ALA A 29 26.40 3.91 -9.31
N GLN A 30 25.24 4.25 -9.88
CA GLN A 30 25.09 4.41 -11.32
C GLN A 30 25.93 5.58 -11.87
N GLN A 31 25.98 6.71 -11.17
CA GLN A 31 26.79 7.87 -11.57
C GLN A 31 28.29 7.57 -11.51
N ALA A 32 28.73 6.82 -10.50
CA ALA A 32 30.13 6.40 -10.38
C ALA A 32 30.53 5.47 -11.52
N LYS A 33 29.64 4.56 -11.93
CA LYS A 33 29.85 3.68 -13.08
C LYS A 33 28.51 3.23 -13.65
N ASP A 34 28.18 3.63 -14.87
CA ASP A 34 26.93 3.16 -15.47
C ASP A 34 27.10 1.70 -15.93
N THR A 35 26.38 0.80 -15.25
CA THR A 35 26.34 -0.62 -15.59
C THR A 35 24.89 -1.08 -15.70
N PRO A 36 24.58 -2.11 -16.49
CA PRO A 36 23.25 -2.69 -16.53
C PRO A 36 22.73 -3.09 -15.13
N ALA A 37 23.62 -3.57 -14.26
CA ALA A 37 23.27 -3.92 -12.89
C ALA A 37 22.85 -2.70 -12.06
N HIS A 38 23.54 -1.56 -12.19
CA HIS A 38 23.18 -0.33 -11.49
C HIS A 38 21.88 0.28 -12.02
N ARG A 39 21.65 0.23 -13.34
CA ARG A 39 20.35 0.64 -13.92
C ARG A 39 19.20 -0.22 -13.38
N ALA A 40 19.40 -1.54 -13.32
CA ALA A 40 18.41 -2.45 -12.74
C ALA A 40 18.18 -2.20 -11.24
N ALA A 41 19.22 -1.82 -10.49
CA ALA A 41 19.11 -1.45 -9.08
C ALA A 41 18.28 -0.17 -8.90
N VAL A 42 18.50 0.86 -9.72
CA VAL A 42 17.72 2.10 -9.70
C VAL A 42 16.24 1.84 -10.00
N GLU A 43 15.95 1.05 -11.05
CA GLU A 43 14.57 0.71 -11.40
C GLU A 43 13.88 -0.11 -10.29
N ARG A 44 14.60 -1.04 -9.65
CA ARG A 44 14.08 -1.77 -8.48
C ARG A 44 13.70 -0.83 -7.34
N GLN A 45 14.55 0.15 -7.02
CA GLN A 45 14.25 1.08 -5.92
C GLN A 45 13.14 2.07 -6.27
N ARG A 46 13.02 2.47 -7.54
CA ARG A 46 11.87 3.25 -8.01
C ARG A 46 10.56 2.49 -7.80
N ALA A 47 10.50 1.24 -8.26
CA ALA A 47 9.32 0.40 -8.08
C ALA A 47 8.95 0.22 -6.59
N ARG A 48 9.96 0.16 -5.70
CA ARG A 48 9.74 0.09 -4.26
C ARG A 48 9.16 1.39 -3.69
N VAL A 49 9.66 2.56 -4.11
CA VAL A 49 9.10 3.86 -3.71
C VAL A 49 7.66 3.99 -4.19
N ASP A 50 7.38 3.62 -5.43
CA ASP A 50 6.03 3.67 -6.01
C ASP A 50 5.07 2.75 -5.23
N ALA A 51 5.47 1.52 -4.89
CA ALA A 51 4.64 0.62 -4.11
C ALA A 51 4.32 1.14 -2.70
N VAL A 52 5.28 1.79 -2.03
CA VAL A 52 5.03 2.42 -0.71
C VAL A 52 4.10 3.62 -0.85
N LEU A 53 4.23 4.41 -1.93
CA LEU A 53 3.34 5.53 -2.21
C LEU A 53 1.90 5.07 -2.50
N ASP A 54 1.73 4.04 -3.33
CA ASP A 54 0.43 3.46 -3.64
C ASP A 54 -0.27 2.98 -2.36
N LEU A 55 0.45 2.27 -1.50
CA LEU A 55 -0.08 1.82 -0.20
C LEU A 55 -0.43 3.00 0.73
N TYR A 56 0.42 4.03 0.76
CA TYR A 56 0.12 5.25 1.53
C TYR A 56 -1.16 5.92 1.05
N LEU A 57 -1.35 6.02 -0.27
CA LEU A 57 -2.55 6.61 -0.86
C LEU A 57 -3.79 5.76 -0.58
N GLU A 58 -3.67 4.42 -0.64
CA GLU A 58 -4.75 3.50 -0.32
C GLU A 58 -5.19 3.62 1.16
N LEU A 59 -4.22 3.70 2.08
CA LEU A 59 -4.50 3.87 3.51
C LEU A 59 -4.97 5.29 3.88
N SER A 60 -4.62 6.29 3.07
CA SER A 60 -4.99 7.69 3.29
C SER A 60 -6.32 8.06 2.64
N ASP A 61 -6.85 7.26 1.72
CA ASP A 61 -8.14 7.51 1.07
C ASP A 61 -9.31 7.17 2.01
N PRO A 62 -10.12 8.15 2.46
CA PRO A 62 -11.30 7.92 3.26
C PRO A 62 -12.45 7.24 2.49
N ARG A 63 -12.25 6.81 1.24
CA ARG A 63 -13.25 6.08 0.44
C ARG A 63 -12.89 4.62 0.28
N CYS A 64 -11.62 4.25 0.48
CA CYS A 64 -11.16 2.86 0.39
C CYS A 64 -11.59 2.03 1.60
N TRP A 65 -11.85 2.64 2.76
CA TRP A 65 -12.38 1.91 3.94
C TRP A 65 -13.86 1.53 3.84
N ASP A 66 -14.63 2.10 2.91
CA ASP A 66 -16.07 1.82 2.75
C ASP A 66 -16.32 0.50 1.97
N VAL A 67 -15.36 0.06 1.14
CA VAL A 67 -15.49 -1.17 0.33
C VAL A 67 -15.40 -2.46 1.17
N GLY A 68 -14.92 -2.36 2.42
CA GLY A 68 -14.80 -3.50 3.36
C GLY A 68 -16.11 -3.89 4.06
N HIS A 69 -17.15 -3.05 4.09
CA HIS A 69 -18.36 -3.33 4.89
C HIS A 69 -19.53 -3.96 4.12
N ARG A 70 -19.41 -4.18 2.81
CA ARG A 70 -20.48 -4.77 1.97
C ARG A 70 -20.22 -6.22 1.52
N VAL A 71 -19.42 -6.99 2.25
CA VAL A 71 -19.28 -8.45 2.02
C VAL A 71 -19.80 -9.30 3.18
N ALA A 72 -20.11 -8.71 4.35
CA ALA A 72 -20.54 -9.47 5.53
C ALA A 72 -22.03 -9.34 5.90
N SER A 73 -22.90 -8.96 4.97
CA SER A 73 -24.35 -8.90 5.20
C SER A 73 -25.14 -9.54 4.06
N SER A 74 -24.86 -10.82 3.78
CA SER A 74 -25.88 -11.72 3.23
C SER A 74 -26.27 -12.70 4.34
N PRO A 75 -27.36 -12.45 5.09
CA PRO A 75 -28.02 -13.56 5.76
C PRO A 75 -28.62 -14.42 4.63
N ILE A 76 -27.93 -15.53 4.39
CA ILE A 76 -28.38 -16.74 3.72
C ILE A 76 -29.91 -16.80 3.74
N GLY A 77 -30.51 -16.72 2.55
CA GLY A 77 -31.94 -16.93 2.37
C GLY A 77 -32.32 -18.28 2.99
N VAL A 78 -33.10 -18.21 4.07
CA VAL A 78 -33.74 -19.37 4.68
C VAL A 78 -34.73 -19.91 3.65
N PRO A 79 -34.56 -21.13 3.10
CA PRO A 79 -35.61 -21.71 2.28
C PRO A 79 -36.77 -22.11 3.21
N ALA A 80 -37.93 -21.49 2.97
CA ALA A 80 -39.17 -21.80 3.67
C ALA A 80 -39.51 -23.31 3.57
N PRO A 81 -39.98 -23.95 4.66
CA PRO A 81 -40.45 -25.32 4.58
C PRO A 81 -41.74 -25.36 3.75
N ARG A 82 -41.67 -26.02 2.59
CA ARG A 82 -42.84 -26.42 1.82
C ARG A 82 -43.53 -27.56 2.55
N SER A 83 -44.62 -27.25 3.26
CA SER A 83 -45.61 -28.23 3.67
C SER A 83 -46.87 -28.05 2.81
N LEU A 84 -47.13 -29.02 1.95
CA LEU A 84 -48.38 -29.25 1.21
C LEU A 84 -48.53 -30.78 1.09
N PRO A 85 -49.75 -31.31 0.91
CA PRO A 85 -51.04 -30.95 1.48
C PRO A 85 -51.46 -31.87 2.64
#